data_AF-A0A496BIB7-F1
#
_entry.id   AF-A0A496BIB7-F1
#
_cell.length_a   1.000
_cell.length_b   1.000
_cell.length_c   1.000
_cell.angle_alpha   90.00
_cell.angle_beta   90.00
_cell.angle_gamma   90.00
#
_symmetry.space_group_name_H-M   'P 1'
#
loop_
_entity.id
_entity.type
_entity.pdbx_description
1 polymer ?
#
loop_
_entity_poly.entity_id
_entity_poly.type
_entity_poly.pdbx_seq_one_letter_code
_entity_poly.pdbx_strand_id
1 'polypeptide(L)'
;MAVGGSWHDGVCIRRPTPQELCGAFGGTWDDETETCDGVEWLAPSYPKNAFLLDRITLEQLDPATLEAQLGIWLVESDGSPLYLRSIALLESVLAAKRPDKTHLLPNYPNPFNPETWIPYHLANPGDVQIAIYDTRGTVVRHLDLGHQQAGYYTSRSRAVYWDGCNDTGEKVSSGVYFYQLQTDKTSQLRKMVILK
;
A
#
# COMPACT_ATOMS: atom_id res chain seq x y z
N MET A 1 33.73 -19.33 22.29
CA MET A 1 34.25 -19.35 20.90
C MET A 1 33.80 -18.07 20.23
N ALA A 2 34.72 -17.33 19.61
CA ALA A 2 34.45 -16.00 19.06
C ALA A 2 33.50 -16.08 17.85
N VAL A 3 32.35 -15.41 17.93
CA VAL A 3 31.37 -15.30 16.83
C VAL A 3 31.87 -14.23 15.85
N GLY A 4 32.03 -14.60 14.57
CA GLY A 4 32.64 -13.77 13.53
C GLY A 4 31.93 -12.43 13.31
N GLY A 5 32.72 -11.36 13.23
CA GLY A 5 32.25 -10.03 12.81
C GLY A 5 32.13 -9.91 11.29
N SER A 6 31.21 -9.06 10.83
CA SER A 6 31.07 -8.68 9.42
C SER A 6 31.66 -7.29 9.18
N TRP A 7 32.30 -7.12 8.03
CA TRP A 7 32.93 -5.86 7.63
C TRP A 7 31.95 -5.01 6.81
N HIS A 8 31.78 -3.74 7.20
CA HIS A 8 31.10 -2.71 6.43
C HIS A 8 31.88 -1.39 6.55
N ASP A 9 32.23 -0.76 5.42
CA ASP A 9 32.98 0.50 5.35
C ASP A 9 34.24 0.60 6.25
N GLY A 10 35.01 -0.48 6.33
CA GLY A 10 36.26 -0.51 7.10
C GLY A 10 36.09 -0.51 8.61
N VAL A 11 34.87 -0.60 9.14
CA VAL A 11 34.57 -0.72 10.56
C VAL A 11 34.17 -2.16 10.88
N CYS A 12 34.85 -2.76 11.85
CA CYS A 12 34.47 -4.06 12.40
C CYS A 12 33.28 -3.86 13.35
N ILE A 13 32.07 -4.10 12.85
CA ILE A 13 30.86 -4.06 13.67
C ILE A 13 30.79 -5.40 14.41
N ARG A 14 31.06 -5.35 15.72
CA ARG A 14 30.86 -6.51 16.61
C ARG A 14 29.38 -6.88 16.57
N ARG A 15 29.08 -8.13 16.21
CA ARG A 15 27.72 -8.65 16.31
C ARG A 15 27.30 -8.65 17.78
N PRO A 16 26.15 -8.06 18.13
CA PRO A 16 25.64 -8.12 19.48
C PRO A 16 25.36 -9.57 19.87
N THR A 17 25.62 -9.92 21.13
CA THR A 17 25.40 -11.27 21.64
C THR A 17 23.91 -11.54 21.86
N PRO A 18 23.47 -12.80 21.95
CA PRO A 18 22.10 -13.13 22.32
C PRO A 18 21.61 -12.41 23.60
N GLN A 19 22.49 -12.26 24.59
CA GLN A 19 22.25 -11.51 25.83
C GLN A 19 21.95 -10.03 25.56
N GLU A 20 22.81 -9.38 24.76
CA GLU A 20 22.68 -7.96 24.41
C GLU A 20 21.36 -7.71 23.63
N LEU A 21 20.96 -8.65 22.77
CA LEU A 21 19.71 -8.58 22.02
C LEU A 21 18.47 -8.83 22.90
N CYS A 22 18.47 -9.87 23.74
CA CYS A 22 17.36 -10.15 24.66
C CYS A 22 17.10 -8.97 25.61
N GLY A 23 18.18 -8.36 26.14
CA GLY A 23 18.08 -7.18 27.00
C GLY A 23 17.56 -5.92 26.29
N ALA A 24 17.88 -5.72 25.00
CA ALA A 24 17.40 -4.57 24.23
C ALA A 24 15.86 -4.55 24.07
N PHE A 25 15.21 -5.71 24.16
CA PHE A 25 13.74 -5.85 24.11
C PHE A 25 13.10 -6.04 25.49
N GLY A 26 13.87 -5.86 26.58
CA GLY A 26 13.37 -5.95 27.96
C GLY A 26 13.18 -7.37 28.49
N GLY A 27 13.70 -8.39 27.80
CA GLY A 27 13.66 -9.79 28.23
C GLY A 27 14.85 -10.19 29.10
N THR A 28 14.75 -11.34 29.75
CA THR A 28 15.82 -11.93 30.56
C THR A 28 16.42 -13.15 29.86
N TRP A 29 17.74 -13.13 29.68
CA TRP A 29 18.48 -14.22 29.06
C TRP A 29 18.87 -15.30 30.07
N ASP A 30 18.67 -16.56 29.70
CA ASP A 30 19.12 -17.74 30.45
C ASP A 30 20.26 -18.44 29.67
N ASP A 31 21.46 -18.41 30.26
CA ASP A 31 22.66 -19.03 29.69
C ASP A 31 22.67 -20.56 29.79
N GLU A 32 21.91 -21.17 30.72
CA GLU A 32 21.85 -22.64 30.86
C GLU A 32 20.98 -23.28 29.79
N THR A 33 19.89 -22.61 29.44
CA THR A 33 18.91 -23.12 28.48
C THR A 33 19.03 -22.49 27.09
N GLU A 34 19.94 -21.51 26.92
CA GLU A 34 20.05 -20.66 25.74
C GLU A 34 18.68 -20.10 25.31
N THR A 35 17.95 -19.53 26.28
CA THR A 35 16.60 -18.99 26.04
C THR A 35 16.48 -17.51 26.42
N CYS A 36 15.54 -16.80 25.79
CA CYS A 36 15.10 -15.47 26.21
C CYS A 36 13.67 -15.61 26.76
N ASP A 37 13.46 -15.29 28.03
CA ASP A 37 12.18 -15.48 28.75
C ASP A 37 11.59 -16.91 28.60
N GLY A 38 12.45 -17.94 28.61
CA GLY A 38 12.06 -19.34 28.50
C GLY A 38 11.70 -19.80 27.07
N VAL A 39 11.94 -18.97 26.06
CA VAL A 39 11.79 -19.33 24.64
C VAL A 39 13.15 -19.66 24.04
N GLU A 40 13.29 -20.86 23.47
CA GLU A 40 14.52 -21.36 22.86
C GLU A 40 15.07 -20.37 21.82
N TRP A 41 16.32 -19.94 22.00
CA TRP A 41 16.95 -18.96 21.14
C TRP A 41 17.48 -19.60 19.87
N LEU A 42 16.65 -19.55 18.84
CA LEU A 42 17.07 -19.87 17.48
C LEU A 42 17.68 -18.59 16.87
N ALA A 43 19.01 -18.47 16.91
CA ALA A 43 19.77 -17.38 16.25
C ALA A 43 19.13 -17.00 14.91
N PRO A 44 19.00 -15.68 14.61
CA PRO A 44 17.80 -15.05 14.09
C PRO A 44 17.08 -15.89 13.02
N SER A 45 16.41 -16.96 13.43
CA SER A 45 15.23 -17.40 12.73
C SER A 45 14.16 -16.51 13.30
N TYR A 46 13.87 -15.45 12.54
CA TYR A 46 12.69 -14.61 12.60
C TYR A 46 11.62 -15.11 13.59
N PRO A 47 11.04 -14.25 14.45
CA PRO A 47 9.87 -14.66 15.20
C PRO A 47 8.84 -15.19 14.22
N LYS A 48 8.52 -16.49 14.34
CA LYS A 48 7.56 -17.22 13.49
C LYS A 48 6.15 -16.61 13.51
N ASN A 49 5.94 -15.54 14.27
CA ASN A 49 4.67 -14.88 14.53
C ASN A 49 4.67 -13.38 14.19
N ALA A 50 5.73 -12.81 13.61
CA ALA A 50 5.69 -11.41 13.15
C ALA A 50 5.01 -11.35 11.78
N PHE A 51 3.70 -11.07 11.82
CA PHE A 51 2.78 -11.00 10.68
C PHE A 51 2.57 -12.34 9.96
N LEU A 52 1.74 -13.20 10.56
CA LEU A 52 0.73 -13.85 9.73
C LEU A 52 -0.01 -12.72 9.03
N LEU A 53 0.33 -12.49 7.76
CA LEU A 53 -0.47 -11.66 6.86
C LEU A 53 -1.82 -12.36 6.74
N ASP A 54 -2.72 -12.11 7.70
CA ASP A 54 -4.12 -12.44 7.53
C ASP A 54 -4.59 -11.78 6.23
N ARG A 55 -5.62 -12.32 5.58
CA ARG A 55 -6.09 -11.82 4.27
C ARG A 55 -6.36 -10.32 4.26
N ILE A 56 -6.65 -9.76 5.44
CA ILE A 56 -6.89 -8.35 5.72
C ILE A 56 -5.63 -7.48 5.48
N THR A 57 -4.43 -7.98 5.77
CA THR A 57 -3.17 -7.19 5.69
C THR A 57 -2.72 -6.96 4.24
N LEU A 58 -2.98 -7.89 3.32
CA LEU A 58 -2.52 -7.78 1.92
C LEU A 58 -3.30 -6.74 1.10
N GLU A 59 -4.53 -6.41 1.46
CA GLU A 59 -5.29 -5.31 0.84
C GLU A 59 -4.87 -3.93 1.39
N GLN A 60 -4.38 -3.89 2.62
CA GLN A 60 -3.99 -2.67 3.34
C GLN A 60 -2.51 -2.29 3.17
N LEU A 61 -1.66 -3.23 2.73
CA LEU A 61 -0.27 -2.93 2.39
C LEU A 61 -0.20 -2.13 1.09
N ASP A 62 -0.22 -0.81 1.22
CA ASP A 62 0.08 0.08 0.11
C ASP A 62 1.55 -0.10 -0.34
N PRO A 63 1.86 0.19 -1.62
CA PRO A 63 3.22 0.03 -2.15
C PRO A 63 4.29 0.83 -1.39
N ALA A 64 3.96 2.01 -0.83
CA ALA A 64 4.93 2.83 -0.12
C ALA A 64 5.31 2.21 1.24
N THR A 65 4.35 1.62 1.95
CA THR A 65 4.61 0.86 3.18
C THR A 65 5.49 -0.36 2.90
N LEU A 66 5.24 -1.07 1.81
CA LEU A 66 6.08 -2.19 1.37
C LEU A 66 7.51 -1.74 1.03
N GLU A 67 7.68 -0.59 0.37
CA GLU A 67 9.00 -0.02 0.08
C GLU A 67 9.78 0.36 1.34
N ALA A 68 9.11 1.04 2.28
CA ALA A 68 9.74 1.41 3.55
C ALA A 68 10.22 0.16 4.29
N GLN A 69 9.39 -0.88 4.34
CA GLN A 69 9.75 -2.14 5.00
C GLN A 69 10.90 -2.86 4.27
N LEU A 70 10.88 -2.88 2.94
CA LEU A 70 11.95 -3.44 2.12
C LEU A 70 13.28 -2.72 2.37
N GLY A 71 13.26 -1.39 2.47
CA GLY A 71 14.43 -0.58 2.79
C GLY A 71 15.06 -0.96 4.13
N ILE A 72 14.24 -1.18 5.17
CA ILE A 72 14.71 -1.65 6.48
C ILE A 72 15.35 -3.04 6.34
N TRP A 73 14.69 -3.96 5.64
CA TRP A 73 15.19 -5.33 5.49
C TRP A 73 16.52 -5.37 4.71
N LEU A 74 16.68 -4.52 3.70
CA LEU A 74 17.92 -4.41 2.95
C LEU A 74 19.10 -3.98 3.85
N VAL A 75 18.87 -3.05 4.79
CA VAL A 75 19.89 -2.59 5.74
C VAL A 75 20.21 -3.64 6.80
N GLU A 76 19.19 -4.35 7.28
CA GLU A 76 19.32 -5.39 8.32
C GLU A 76 19.78 -6.74 7.77
N SER A 77 19.87 -6.89 6.45
CA SER A 77 20.19 -8.16 5.81
C SER A 77 21.52 -8.72 6.31
N ASP A 78 21.48 -9.96 6.81
CA ASP A 78 22.67 -10.70 7.21
C ASP A 78 23.41 -11.35 6.02
N GLY A 79 22.92 -11.13 4.79
CA GLY A 79 23.42 -11.71 3.56
C GLY A 79 23.09 -13.20 3.36
N SER A 80 22.30 -13.80 4.26
CA SER A 80 21.96 -15.22 4.14
C SER A 80 21.07 -15.47 2.91
N PRO A 81 21.20 -16.64 2.24
CA PRO A 81 20.38 -16.96 1.07
C PRO A 81 18.87 -16.93 1.33
N LEU A 82 18.44 -17.25 2.55
CA LEU A 82 17.02 -17.21 2.94
C LEU A 82 16.51 -15.77 3.03
N TYR A 83 17.31 -14.87 3.63
CA TYR A 83 16.96 -13.46 3.76
C TYR A 83 16.89 -12.78 2.38
N LEU A 84 17.90 -13.02 1.52
CA LEU A 84 17.93 -12.50 0.16
C LEU A 84 16.77 -13.01 -0.70
N ARG A 85 16.37 -14.28 -0.54
CA ARG A 85 15.19 -14.84 -1.23
C ARG A 85 13.90 -14.16 -0.77
N SER A 86 13.82 -13.78 0.50
CA SER A 86 12.64 -13.12 1.07
C SER A 86 12.53 -11.67 0.57
N ILE A 87 13.65 -10.93 0.52
CA ILE A 87 13.75 -9.61 -0.13
C ILE A 87 13.28 -9.70 -1.59
N ALA A 88 13.84 -10.64 -2.38
CA ALA A 88 13.47 -10.79 -3.79
C ALA A 88 11.98 -11.10 -3.98
N LEU A 89 11.38 -11.89 -3.08
CA LEU A 89 9.94 -12.13 -3.10
C LEU A 89 9.15 -10.84 -2.84
N LEU A 90 9.53 -10.06 -1.82
CA LEU A 90 8.87 -8.79 -1.51
C LEU A 90 8.99 -7.78 -2.65
N GLU A 91 10.15 -7.68 -3.30
CA GLU A 91 10.34 -6.86 -4.50
C GLU A 91 9.38 -7.26 -5.62
N SER A 92 9.23 -8.57 -5.87
CA SER A 92 8.30 -9.06 -6.89
C SER A 92 6.84 -8.75 -6.56
N VAL A 93 6.45 -8.84 -5.28
CA VAL A 93 5.11 -8.49 -4.80
C VAL A 93 4.86 -6.99 -4.94
N LEU A 94 5.83 -6.16 -4.55
CA LEU A 94 5.76 -4.72 -4.68
C LEU A 94 5.61 -4.29 -6.14
N ALA A 95 6.39 -4.88 -7.05
CA ALA A 95 6.28 -4.63 -8.48
C ALA A 95 4.87 -4.97 -9.00
N ALA A 96 4.30 -6.10 -8.59
CA ALA A 96 2.93 -6.48 -8.95
C ALA A 96 1.86 -5.55 -8.35
N LYS A 97 2.12 -4.94 -7.20
CA LYS A 97 1.21 -4.01 -6.51
C LYS A 97 1.21 -2.60 -7.08
N ARG A 98 2.13 -2.29 -8.02
CA ARG A 98 2.18 -1.00 -8.71
C ARG A 98 1.52 -1.09 -10.08
N PRO A 99 0.57 -0.18 -10.39
CA PRO A 99 0.09 -0.06 -11.74
C PRO A 99 1.16 0.52 -12.66
N ASP A 100 1.37 -0.08 -13.82
CA ASP A 100 2.30 0.46 -14.83
C ASP A 100 1.82 1.79 -15.42
N LYS A 101 0.49 1.99 -15.43
CA LYS A 101 -0.16 3.15 -16.05
C LYS A 101 -1.33 3.66 -15.21
N THR A 102 -1.45 4.98 -15.15
CA THR A 102 -2.64 5.64 -14.63
C THR A 102 -3.81 5.37 -15.56
N HIS A 103 -4.92 4.87 -15.03
CA HIS A 103 -6.09 4.52 -15.82
C HIS A 103 -7.38 4.77 -15.05
N LEU A 104 -8.32 5.49 -15.66
CA LEU A 104 -9.68 5.63 -15.15
C LEU A 104 -10.48 4.41 -15.61
N LEU A 105 -11.15 3.73 -14.68
CA LEU A 105 -11.93 2.51 -14.95
C LEU A 105 -13.43 2.82 -15.04
N PRO A 106 -14.25 1.89 -15.58
CA PRO A 106 -15.71 2.06 -15.56
C PRO A 106 -16.22 2.13 -14.13
N ASN A 107 -17.09 3.10 -13.86
CA ASN A 107 -17.83 3.19 -12.62
C ASN A 107 -18.76 1.98 -12.42
N TYR A 108 -18.99 1.59 -11.17
CA TYR A 108 -19.91 0.52 -10.83
C TYR A 108 -20.78 0.89 -9.62
N PRO A 109 -22.09 0.56 -9.65
CA PRO A 109 -22.84 0.05 -10.81
C PRO A 109 -22.92 1.09 -11.94
N ASN A 110 -23.24 0.66 -13.17
CA ASN A 110 -23.56 1.54 -14.29
C ASN A 110 -24.54 0.83 -15.24
N PRO A 111 -25.80 1.27 -15.37
CA PRO A 111 -26.38 2.45 -14.71
C PRO A 111 -26.48 2.34 -13.18
N PHE A 112 -26.54 3.47 -12.47
CA PHE A 112 -26.58 3.50 -10.99
C PHE A 112 -27.79 4.29 -10.44
N ASN A 113 -28.15 4.02 -9.17
CA ASN A 113 -29.24 4.70 -8.44
C ASN A 113 -29.01 4.69 -6.90
N PRO A 114 -28.83 5.84 -6.24
CA PRO A 114 -28.26 7.09 -6.74
C PRO A 114 -26.73 7.12 -6.61
N GLU A 115 -26.10 6.05 -6.10
CA GLU A 115 -24.67 6.04 -5.79
C GLU A 115 -23.84 5.12 -6.69
N THR A 116 -22.57 5.49 -6.90
CA THR A 116 -21.61 4.71 -7.68
C THR A 116 -20.20 4.86 -7.12
N TRP A 117 -19.36 3.87 -7.42
CA TRP A 117 -17.92 3.93 -7.21
C TRP A 117 -17.22 4.15 -8.54
N ILE A 118 -16.20 5.01 -8.55
CA ILE A 118 -15.38 5.34 -9.71
C ILE A 118 -13.97 4.82 -9.43
N PRO A 119 -13.66 3.59 -9.89
CA PRO A 119 -12.35 3.00 -9.69
C PRO A 119 -11.31 3.63 -10.63
N TYR A 120 -10.06 3.64 -10.17
CA TYR A 120 -8.93 4.08 -10.98
C TYR A 120 -7.63 3.39 -10.56
N HIS A 121 -6.64 3.43 -11.44
CA HIS A 121 -5.25 3.07 -11.15
C HIS A 121 -4.41 4.33 -11.19
N LEU A 122 -3.44 4.43 -10.28
CA LEU A 122 -2.49 5.53 -10.23
C LEU A 122 -1.07 4.97 -10.31
N ALA A 123 -0.35 5.25 -11.39
CA ALA A 123 1.00 4.72 -11.59
C ALA A 123 2.07 5.50 -10.83
N ASN A 124 1.87 6.80 -10.65
CA ASN A 124 2.79 7.68 -9.95
C ASN A 124 2.04 8.45 -8.87
N PRO A 125 2.62 8.65 -7.68
CA PRO A 125 2.00 9.47 -6.65
C PRO A 125 1.79 10.89 -7.17
N GLY A 126 0.71 11.54 -6.73
CA GLY A 126 0.34 12.88 -7.20
C GLY A 126 -1.06 13.29 -6.77
N ASP A 127 -1.41 14.55 -7.04
CA ASP A 127 -2.75 15.06 -6.76
C ASP A 127 -3.77 14.46 -7.73
N VAL A 128 -4.91 14.03 -7.17
CA VAL A 128 -5.99 13.40 -7.93
C VAL A 128 -7.30 14.15 -7.70
N GLN A 129 -7.96 14.49 -8.81
CA GLN A 129 -9.30 15.06 -8.82
C GLN A 129 -10.21 14.26 -9.76
N ILE A 130 -11.47 14.06 -9.37
CA ILE A 130 -12.54 13.68 -10.29
C ILE A 130 -13.46 14.87 -10.51
N ALA A 131 -13.67 15.26 -11.76
CA ALA A 131 -14.68 16.24 -12.16
C ALA A 131 -15.82 15.54 -12.89
N ILE A 132 -17.06 15.89 -12.56
CA ILE A 132 -18.27 15.31 -13.16
C ILE A 132 -18.98 16.38 -13.99
N TYR A 133 -19.40 16.03 -15.20
CA TYR A 133 -19.99 16.93 -16.19
C TYR A 133 -21.35 16.44 -16.68
N ASP A 134 -22.23 17.38 -17.00
CA ASP A 134 -23.44 17.12 -17.77
C ASP A 134 -23.14 16.97 -19.28
N THR A 135 -24.15 16.67 -20.10
CA THR A 135 -24.00 16.53 -21.55
C THR A 135 -23.63 17.83 -22.29
N ARG A 136 -23.74 18.98 -21.61
CA ARG A 136 -23.34 20.29 -22.13
C ARG A 136 -21.91 20.65 -21.75
N GLY A 137 -21.22 19.79 -20.98
CA GLY A 137 -19.89 20.06 -20.46
C GLY A 137 -19.87 20.97 -19.24
N THR A 138 -21.02 21.24 -18.62
CA THR A 138 -21.09 21.99 -17.36
C THR A 138 -20.62 21.10 -16.22
N VAL A 139 -19.75 21.62 -15.35
CA VAL A 139 -19.35 20.89 -14.14
C VAL A 139 -20.54 20.79 -13.19
N VAL A 140 -20.78 19.58 -12.71
CA VAL A 140 -21.83 19.21 -11.77
C VAL A 140 -21.26 19.00 -10.37
N ARG A 141 -20.08 18.38 -10.29
CA ARG A 141 -19.44 18.04 -9.02
C ARG A 141 -17.92 18.01 -9.17
N HIS A 142 -17.21 18.57 -8.20
CA HIS A 142 -15.79 18.33 -7.97
C HIS A 142 -15.58 17.37 -6.79
N LEU A 143 -14.69 16.39 -6.97
CA LEU A 143 -14.27 15.44 -5.94
C LEU A 143 -12.74 15.49 -5.84
N ASP A 144 -12.25 16.33 -4.93
CA ASP A 144 -10.83 16.51 -4.66
C ASP A 144 -10.33 15.45 -3.68
N LEU A 145 -9.47 14.54 -4.15
CA LEU A 145 -8.87 13.49 -3.32
C LEU A 145 -7.50 13.93 -2.76
N GLY A 146 -6.96 15.04 -3.24
CA GLY A 146 -5.62 15.52 -2.91
C GLY A 146 -4.54 14.54 -3.33
N HIS A 147 -3.41 14.58 -2.61
CA HIS A 147 -2.24 13.76 -2.91
C HIS A 147 -2.50 12.29 -2.61
N GLN A 148 -2.35 11.44 -3.62
CA GLN A 148 -2.56 10.00 -3.55
C GLN A 148 -1.27 9.24 -3.90
N GLN A 149 -1.04 8.11 -3.24
CA GLN A 149 0.09 7.23 -3.53
C GLN A 149 -0.17 6.37 -4.77
N ALA A 150 0.88 5.92 -5.46
CA ALA A 150 0.72 4.96 -6.54
C ALA A 150 0.02 3.68 -6.04
N GLY A 151 -0.95 3.17 -6.80
CA GLY A 151 -1.71 1.99 -6.40
C GLY A 151 -3.00 1.76 -7.17
N TYR A 152 -3.63 0.63 -6.83
CA TYR A 152 -4.93 0.22 -7.35
C TYR A 152 -6.05 0.72 -6.43
N TYR A 153 -6.93 1.58 -6.95
CA TYR A 153 -8.10 2.13 -6.24
C TYR A 153 -9.39 1.52 -6.80
N THR A 154 -9.50 0.20 -6.72
CA THR A 154 -10.56 -0.58 -7.38
C THR A 154 -11.65 -1.08 -6.43
N SER A 155 -11.32 -1.31 -5.15
CA SER A 155 -12.28 -1.71 -4.12
C SER A 155 -13.16 -0.54 -3.70
N ARG A 156 -14.35 -0.81 -3.15
CA ARG A 156 -15.26 0.25 -2.65
C ARG A 156 -14.65 1.14 -1.56
N SER A 157 -13.73 0.59 -0.76
CA SER A 157 -13.03 1.35 0.28
C SER A 157 -11.97 2.31 -0.26
N ARG A 158 -11.57 2.17 -1.53
CA ARG A 158 -10.51 2.98 -2.16
C ARG A 158 -10.99 3.76 -3.39
N ALA A 159 -11.96 3.23 -4.12
CA ALA A 159 -12.55 3.89 -5.27
C ALA A 159 -13.27 5.18 -4.86
N VAL A 160 -13.35 6.15 -5.77
CA VAL A 160 -14.01 7.42 -5.49
C VAL A 160 -15.52 7.19 -5.39
N TYR A 161 -16.13 7.68 -4.33
CA TYR A 161 -17.57 7.59 -4.13
C TYR A 161 -18.27 8.82 -4.69
N TRP A 162 -19.40 8.60 -5.38
CA TRP A 162 -20.33 9.67 -5.73
C TRP A 162 -21.76 9.25 -5.40
N ASP A 163 -22.48 10.13 -4.72
CA ASP A 163 -23.85 9.95 -4.22
C ASP A 163 -24.94 10.45 -5.18
N GLY A 164 -24.53 10.93 -6.38
CA GLY A 164 -25.45 11.51 -7.35
C GLY A 164 -25.89 12.94 -7.00
N CYS A 165 -25.16 13.64 -6.14
CA CYS A 165 -25.41 15.05 -5.82
C CYS A 165 -24.43 15.99 -6.55
N ASN A 166 -24.87 17.22 -6.82
CA ASN A 166 -24.02 18.30 -7.30
C ASN A 166 -23.22 18.96 -6.14
N ASP A 167 -22.47 20.02 -6.42
CA ASP A 167 -21.70 20.75 -5.40
C ASP A 167 -22.56 21.43 -4.31
N THR A 168 -23.85 21.73 -4.58
CA THR A 168 -24.79 22.28 -3.60
C THR A 168 -25.49 21.21 -2.75
N GLY A 169 -25.22 19.92 -3.01
CA GLY A 169 -25.84 18.79 -2.32
C GLY A 169 -27.21 18.38 -2.88
N GLU A 170 -27.62 18.94 -4.02
CA GLU A 170 -28.87 18.61 -4.68
C GLU A 170 -28.70 17.40 -5.60
N LYS A 171 -29.67 16.49 -5.59
CA LYS A 171 -29.63 15.30 -6.44
C LYS A 171 -29.79 15.65 -7.91
N VAL A 172 -28.88 15.16 -8.75
CA VAL A 172 -28.90 15.38 -10.19
C VAL A 172 -30.03 14.59 -10.87
N SER A 173 -30.47 14.98 -12.06
CA SER A 173 -31.54 14.29 -12.81
C SER A 173 -31.05 12.99 -13.46
N SER A 174 -31.97 12.05 -13.73
CA SER A 174 -31.70 10.87 -14.56
C SER A 174 -31.11 11.28 -15.91
N GLY A 175 -30.07 10.59 -16.38
CA GLY A 175 -29.44 10.94 -17.64
C GLY A 175 -28.02 10.44 -17.80
N VAL A 176 -27.37 10.94 -18.84
CA VAL A 176 -25.96 10.68 -19.16
C VAL A 176 -25.09 11.76 -18.54
N TYR A 177 -24.02 11.34 -17.88
CA TYR A 177 -23.00 12.21 -17.32
C TYR A 177 -21.62 11.71 -17.77
N PHE A 178 -20.63 12.59 -17.66
CA PHE A 178 -19.23 12.25 -17.89
C PHE A 178 -18.42 12.51 -16.64
N TYR A 179 -17.42 11.70 -16.37
CA TYR A 179 -16.48 11.90 -15.28
C TYR A 179 -15.07 11.85 -15.81
N GLN A 180 -14.24 12.74 -15.29
CA GLN A 180 -12.86 12.91 -15.72
C GLN A 180 -11.93 12.72 -14.54
N LEU A 181 -10.97 11.82 -14.68
CA LEU A 181 -9.81 11.72 -13.81
C LEU A 181 -8.78 12.74 -14.26
N GLN A 182 -8.35 13.58 -13.33
CA GLN A 182 -7.30 14.56 -13.55
C GLN A 182 -6.17 14.31 -12.55
N THR A 183 -4.95 14.21 -13.09
CA THR A 183 -3.69 14.20 -12.36
C THR A 183 -2.69 15.10 -13.10
N ASP A 184 -1.54 15.39 -12.51
CA ASP A 184 -0.50 16.23 -13.12
C ASP A 184 -0.09 15.80 -14.53
N LYS A 185 -0.13 14.49 -14.81
CA LYS A 185 0.37 13.89 -16.06
C LYS A 185 -0.72 13.33 -16.95
N THR A 186 -1.95 13.19 -16.47
CA THR A 186 -2.96 12.39 -17.17
C THR A 186 -4.35 12.96 -16.97
N SER A 187 -5.10 12.99 -18.06
CA SER A 187 -6.52 13.31 -18.07
C SER A 187 -7.28 12.25 -18.85
N GLN A 188 -8.25 11.59 -18.21
CA GLN A 188 -9.05 10.52 -18.83
C GLN A 188 -10.53 10.74 -18.55
N LEU A 189 -11.36 10.62 -19.59
CA LEU A 189 -12.81 10.85 -19.54
C LEU A 189 -13.58 9.55 -19.76
N ARG A 190 -14.66 9.33 -19.01
CA ARG A 190 -15.60 8.22 -19.22
C ARG A 190 -17.05 8.66 -19.03
N LYS A 191 -17.96 7.86 -19.59
CA LYS A 191 -19.41 8.06 -19.54
C LYS A 191 -20.02 7.23 -18.40
N MET A 192 -21.01 7.79 -17.70
CA MET A 192 -21.88 7.09 -16.76
C MET A 192 -23.35 7.43 -16.99
N VAL A 193 -24.24 6.56 -16.51
CA VAL A 193 -25.69 6.73 -16.61
C VAL A 193 -26.31 6.62 -15.22
N ILE A 194 -27.07 7.64 -14.83
CA ILE A 194 -27.86 7.62 -13.60
C ILE A 194 -29.33 7.35 -13.93
N LEU A 195 -29.92 6.40 -13.20
CA LEU A 195 -31.35 6.09 -13.22
C LEU A 195 -31.93 6.46 -11.86
N LYS A 196 -33.03 7.21 -11.85
CA LYS A 196 -33.89 7.36 -10.68
C LYS A 196 -35.19 6.61 -10.92
#